data_AF-A0A953LKB6-F1
#
_entry.id   AF-A0A953LKB6-F1
#
_cell.length_a   1.000
_cell.length_b   1.000
_cell.length_c   1.000
_cell.angle_alpha   90.00
_cell.angle_beta   90.00
_cell.angle_gamma   90.00
#
_symmetry.space_group_name_H-M   'P 1'
#
loop_
_entity.id
_entity.type
_entity.pdbx_description
1 polymer ?
#
loop_
_entity_poly.entity_id
_entity_poly.type
_entity_poly.pdbx_seq_one_letter_code
_entity_poly.pdbx_strand_id
1 'polypeptide(L)'
;MRDFLHVQELDFLHKAFECVEYVHDALVNNDFASAKIEISELQFLIEKLQEIEMKKARRAQLMEIINEMRRRGIQIDFVSRLQ
;
A
#
# COMPACT_ATOMS: atom_id res chain seq x y z
N MET A 1 5.40 -13.67 -0.81
CA MET A 1 5.69 -12.20 -0.75
C MET A 1 4.62 -11.35 -1.42
N ARG A 2 4.02 -11.78 -2.55
CA ARG A 2 2.89 -11.09 -3.19
C ARG A 2 1.64 -11.04 -2.29
N ASP A 3 1.40 -12.14 -1.56
CA ASP A 3 0.27 -12.24 -0.63
C ASP A 3 0.47 -11.35 0.60
N PHE A 4 1.70 -11.20 1.09
CA PHE A 4 2.01 -10.32 2.22
C PHE A 4 1.73 -8.84 1.92
N LEU A 5 2.11 -8.35 0.73
CA LEU A 5 1.84 -6.97 0.33
C LEU A 5 0.34 -6.70 0.16
N HIS A 6 -0.41 -7.69 -0.34
CA HIS A 6 -1.85 -7.57 -0.49
C HIS A 6 -2.59 -7.62 0.86
N VAL A 7 -2.17 -8.52 1.77
CA VAL A 7 -2.71 -8.58 3.14
C VAL A 7 -2.45 -7.25 3.87
N GLN A 8 -1.24 -6.69 3.73
CA GLN A 8 -0.89 -5.42 4.34
C GLN A 8 -1.73 -4.25 3.78
N GLU A 9 -1.98 -4.24 2.47
CA GLU A 9 -2.86 -3.25 1.84
C GLU A 9 -4.29 -3.32 2.38
N LEU A 10 -4.85 -4.53 2.51
CA LEU A 10 -6.18 -4.73 3.07
C LEU A 10 -6.28 -4.28 4.53
N ASP A 11 -5.25 -4.56 5.34
CA ASP A 11 -5.18 -4.10 6.73
C ASP A 11 -5.17 -2.56 6.82
N PHE A 12 -4.37 -1.88 5.98
CA PHE A 12 -4.35 -0.42 5.95
C PHE A 12 -5.66 0.19 5.43
N LEU A 13 -6.31 -0.43 4.44
CA LEU A 13 -7.61 0.02 3.95
C LEU A 13 -8.69 -0.11 5.03
N HIS A 14 -8.68 -1.21 5.79
CA HIS A 14 -9.62 -1.41 6.89
C HIS A 14 -9.42 -0.32 7.96
N LYS A 15 -8.19 -0.11 8.43
CA LYS A 15 -7.88 0.93 9.41
C LYS A 15 -8.24 2.34 8.93
N ALA A 16 -8.00 2.63 7.65
CA ALA A 16 -8.36 3.92 7.07
C ALA A 16 -9.87 4.14 7.08
N PHE A 17 -10.66 3.09 6.86
CA PHE A 17 -12.12 3.15 6.96
C PHE A 17 -12.57 3.41 8.40
N GLU A 18 -12.00 2.70 9.38
CA GLU A 18 -12.28 2.93 10.81
C GLU A 18 -11.96 4.38 11.22
N CYS A 19 -10.82 4.94 10.80
CA CYS A 19 -10.49 6.33 11.07
C CYS A 19 -11.54 7.31 10.50
N VAL A 20 -12.08 7.04 9.31
CA VAL A 20 -13.15 7.87 8.73
C VAL A 20 -14.42 7.81 9.56
N GLU A 21 -14.81 6.62 10.03
CA GLU A 21 -15.96 6.46 10.93
C GLU A 21 -15.74 7.21 12.25
N TYR A 22 -14.55 7.08 12.85
CA TYR A 22 -14.22 7.78 14.09
C TYR A 22 -14.14 9.31 13.93
N VAL A 23 -13.65 9.81 12.79
CA VAL A 23 -13.71 11.25 12.48
C VAL A 23 -15.16 11.71 12.44
N HIS A 24 -16.04 10.98 11.74
CA HIS A 24 -17.45 11.33 11.67
C HIS A 24 -18.08 11.39 13.07
N ASP A 25 -17.88 10.36 13.88
CA ASP A 25 -18.44 10.28 15.23
C ASP A 25 -17.90 11.38 16.14
N ALA A 26 -16.60 11.68 16.06
CA ALA A 26 -15.99 12.76 16.81
C ALA A 26 -16.58 14.13 16.42
N LEU A 27 -16.82 14.38 15.13
CA LEU A 27 -17.45 15.61 14.65
C LEU A 27 -18.89 15.76 15.12
N VAL A 28 -19.70 14.68 15.07
CA VAL A 28 -21.09 14.69 15.56
C VAL A 28 -21.15 15.01 17.07
N ASN A 29 -20.15 14.57 17.82
CA ASN A 29 -20.04 14.80 19.26
C ASN A 29 -19.30 16.10 19.64
N ASN A 30 -18.88 16.92 18.66
CA ASN A 30 -18.04 18.11 18.86
C ASN A 30 -16.68 17.82 19.54
N ASP A 31 -16.18 16.59 19.48
CA ASP A 31 -14.85 16.21 19.96
C ASP A 31 -13.80 16.47 18.87
N PHE A 32 -13.45 17.74 18.70
CA PHE A 32 -12.46 18.15 17.71
C PHE A 32 -11.03 17.69 18.04
N ALA A 33 -10.75 17.29 19.28
CA ALA A 33 -9.43 16.77 19.66
C ALA A 33 -9.24 15.37 19.07
N SER A 34 -10.21 14.48 19.29
CA SER A 34 -10.19 13.13 18.71
C SER A 34 -10.23 13.17 17.18
N ALA A 35 -11.07 14.05 16.59
CA ALA A 35 -11.12 14.21 15.13
C ALA A 35 -9.75 14.56 14.52
N LYS A 36 -8.95 15.41 15.18
CA LYS A 36 -7.60 15.77 14.70
C LYS A 36 -6.63 14.60 14.78
N ILE A 37 -6.73 13.78 15.82
CA ILE A 37 -5.89 12.58 15.99
C ILE A 37 -6.20 11.60 14.87
N GLU A 38 -7.47 11.28 14.65
CA GLU A 38 -7.89 10.33 13.62
C GLU A 38 -7.56 10.82 12.20
N ILE A 39 -7.66 12.13 11.92
CA ILE A 39 -7.22 12.70 10.64
C ILE A 39 -5.71 12.52 10.44
N SER A 40 -4.91 12.68 11.50
CA SER A 40 -3.46 12.50 11.43
C SER A 40 -3.08 11.04 11.14
N GLU A 41 -3.79 10.10 11.77
CA GLU A 41 -3.62 8.67 11.50
C GLU A 41 -4.05 8.32 10.07
N LEU A 42 -5.18 8.86 9.60
CA LEU A 42 -5.64 8.68 8.23
C LEU A 42 -4.61 9.17 7.20
N GLN A 43 -3.97 10.32 7.45
CA GLN A 43 -2.88 10.82 6.60
C GLN A 43 -1.71 9.84 6.54
N PHE A 44 -1.29 9.30 7.69
CA PHE A 44 -0.23 8.30 7.75
C PHE A 44 -0.61 7.02 6.96
N LEU A 45 -1.85 6.54 7.10
CA LEU A 45 -2.32 5.35 6.37
C LEU A 45 -2.35 5.59 4.86
N ILE A 46 -2.75 6.78 4.41
CA ILE A 46 -2.72 7.18 2.99
C ILE A 46 -1.28 7.11 2.44
N GLU A 47 -0.29 7.63 3.18
CA GLU A 47 1.11 7.55 2.77
C GLU A 47 1.58 6.09 2.62
N LYS A 48 1.17 5.20 3.54
CA LYS A 48 1.50 3.77 3.44
C LYS A 48 0.86 3.08 2.26
N LEU A 49 -0.38 3.41 1.93
CA LEU A 49 -1.06 2.89 0.74
C LEU A 49 -0.36 3.37 -0.54
N GLN A 50 0.06 4.63 -0.61
CA GLN A 50 0.85 5.15 -1.73
C GLN A 50 2.20 4.44 -1.87
N GLU A 51 2.91 4.17 -0.76
CA GLU A 51 4.15 3.39 -0.80
C GLU A 51 3.94 1.99 -1.38
N ILE A 52 2.82 1.34 -1.07
CA ILE A 52 2.44 0.03 -1.61
C ILE A 52 2.21 0.13 -3.12
N GLU A 53 1.47 1.14 -3.58
CA GLU A 53 1.22 1.37 -5.00
C GLU A 53 2.53 1.59 -5.78
N MET A 54 3.44 2.41 -5.24
CA MET A 54 4.77 2.61 -5.82
C MET A 54 5.59 1.31 -5.87
N LYS A 55 5.49 0.42 -4.88
CA LYS A 55 6.15 -0.90 -4.89
C LYS A 55 5.56 -1.79 -5.98
N LYS A 56 4.24 -1.78 -6.17
CA LYS A 56 3.56 -2.53 -7.25
C LYS A 56 4.01 -2.03 -8.63
N ALA A 57 4.04 -0.73 -8.84
CA ALA A 57 4.48 -0.11 -10.09
C ALA A 57 5.95 -0.47 -10.42
N ARG A 58 6.86 -0.32 -9.45
CA ARG A 58 8.27 -0.71 -9.62
C ARG A 58 8.44 -2.19 -9.97
N ARG A 59 7.65 -3.07 -9.36
CA ARG A 59 7.68 -4.50 -9.68
C ARG A 59 7.20 -4.79 -11.10
N ALA A 60 6.17 -4.08 -11.57
CA ALA A 60 5.68 -4.22 -12.95
C ALA A 60 6.77 -3.82 -13.96
N GLN A 61 7.43 -2.67 -13.73
CA GLN A 61 8.56 -2.20 -14.55
C GLN A 61 9.72 -3.21 -14.57
N LEU A 62 10.09 -3.75 -13.41
CA LEU A 62 11.14 -4.77 -13.33
C LEU A 62 10.77 -6.03 -14.13
N MET A 63 9.51 -6.47 -14.07
CA MET A 63 9.06 -7.64 -14.84
C MET A 63 9.07 -7.40 -16.34
N GLU A 64 8.79 -6.18 -16.78
CA GLU A 64 8.90 -5.78 -18.18
C GLU A 64 10.36 -5.89 -18.67
N ILE A 65 11.31 -5.34 -17.91
CA ILE A 65 12.75 -5.44 -18.20
C ILE A 65 13.19 -6.90 -18.24
N ILE A 66 12.80 -7.72 -17.26
CA ILE A 66 13.13 -9.15 -17.23
C ILE A 66 12.62 -9.86 -18.48
N ASN A 67 11.39 -9.55 -18.92
CA ASN A 67 10.81 -10.14 -20.12
C ASN A 67 11.56 -9.72 -21.39
N GLU A 68 12.00 -8.46 -21.48
CA GLU A 68 12.85 -7.99 -22.58
C GLU A 68 14.19 -8.74 -22.62
N MET A 69 14.85 -8.87 -21.48
CA MET A 69 16.14 -9.58 -21.37
C MET A 69 15.99 -11.06 -21.75
N ARG A 70 14.90 -11.72 -21.30
CA ARG A 70 14.58 -13.10 -21.70
C ARG A 70 14.38 -13.23 -23.21
N ARG A 71 13.69 -12.30 -23.86
CA ARG A 71 13.54 -12.29 -25.34
C ARG A 71 14.88 -12.19 -26.06
N ARG A 72 15.86 -11.53 -25.44
CA ARG A 72 17.24 -11.40 -25.94
C ARG A 72 18.13 -12.61 -25.61
N GLY A 73 17.57 -13.67 -25.00
CA GLY A 73 18.31 -14.86 -24.59
C GLY A 73 19.14 -14.67 -23.32
N ILE A 74 18.96 -13.58 -22.58
CA ILE A 74 19.69 -13.28 -21.36
C ILE A 74 18.91 -13.87 -20.17
N GLN A 75 19.54 -14.81 -19.46
CA GLN A 75 18.97 -15.42 -18.26
C GLN A 75 19.39 -14.63 -17.01
N ILE A 76 18.44 -14.36 -16.13
CA ILE A 76 18.66 -13.57 -14.91
C ILE A 76 18.43 -14.48 -13.70
N ASP A 77 19.50 -14.79 -12.97
CA ASP A 77 19.52 -15.83 -11.92
C ASP A 77 18.58 -15.56 -10.74
N PHE A 78 18.42 -14.30 -10.33
CA PHE A 78 17.60 -13.95 -9.17
C PHE A 78 16.09 -14.00 -9.45
N VAL A 79 15.66 -14.11 -10.71
CA VAL A 79 14.22 -14.19 -11.07
C VAL A 79 13.58 -15.47 -10.54
N SER A 80 14.36 -16.54 -10.39
CA SER A 80 13.93 -17.80 -9.77
C SER A 80 13.46 -17.64 -8.31
N ARG A 81 13.87 -16.56 -7.63
CA ARG A 81 13.54 -16.26 -6.23
C ARG A 81 12.35 -15.29 -6.07
N LEU A 82 11.81 -14.77 -7.19
CA LEU A 82 10.69 -13.81 -7.21
C LEU A 82 9.31 -14.48 -7.35
N GLN A 83 9.27 -15.81 -7.51
CA GLN A 83 8.05 -16.61 -7.61
C GLN A 83 7.42 -16.87 -6.24
#